data_AF-A0A9D7TSE1-F1
#
_entry.id   AF-A0A9D7TSE1-F1
#
_cell.length_a   1.000
_cell.length_b   1.000
_cell.length_c   1.000
_cell.angle_alpha   90.00
_cell.angle_beta   90.00
_cell.angle_gamma   90.00
#
_symmetry.space_group_name_H-M   'P 1'
#
loop_
_entity.id
_entity.type
_entity.pdbx_description
1 polymer ?
#
loop_
_entity_poly.entity_id
_entity_poly.type
_entity_poly.pdbx_seq_one_letter_code
_entity_poly.pdbx_strand_id
1 'polypeptide(L)'
;MALKKVEQILKQEGLPATSHIDTETDYYLWWKDMVKKYPASEGNTTDFVLQDKNGVSILFDATPDKRKATTYFKDHIIAKKVEARHEYAANIEAIITQADEVWYNATEWKYLKYFNDGLYVVIVEKDNVVRAVTMYKVDAENYFKLRKGVLIK
;
A
#
# COMPACT_ATOMS: atom_id res chain seq x y z
N MET A 1 17.23 -12.82 14.62
CA MET A 1 18.04 -11.68 14.13
C MET A 1 17.22 -10.62 13.38
N ALA A 2 16.18 -10.97 12.60
CA ALA A 2 15.31 -9.99 11.92
C ALA A 2 14.60 -9.02 12.86
N LEU A 3 13.89 -9.54 13.88
CA LEU A 3 13.13 -8.76 14.86
C LEU A 3 13.98 -7.67 15.50
N LYS A 4 15.19 -8.00 15.97
CA LYS A 4 16.10 -7.03 16.59
C LYS A 4 16.46 -5.85 15.67
N LYS A 5 16.55 -6.08 14.34
CA LYS A 5 16.86 -5.03 13.37
C LYS A 5 15.64 -4.16 13.07
N VAL A 6 14.44 -4.75 13.00
CA VAL A 6 13.18 -4.01 12.91
C VAL A 6 12.95 -3.16 14.15
N GLU A 7 13.09 -3.76 15.34
CA GLU A 7 13.00 -3.06 16.62
C GLU A 7 14.03 -1.92 16.75
N GLN A 8 15.25 -2.09 16.21
CA GLN A 8 16.24 -1.02 16.19
C GLN A 8 15.85 0.13 15.26
N ILE A 9 15.26 -0.16 14.10
CA ILE A 9 14.77 0.88 13.17
C ILE A 9 13.56 1.60 13.78
N LEU A 10 12.62 0.87 14.39
CA LEU A 10 11.44 1.46 15.05
C LEU A 10 11.79 2.29 16.30
N LYS A 11 12.99 2.09 16.87
CA LYS A 11 13.55 2.90 17.96
C LYS A 11 14.30 4.14 17.49
N GLN A 12 14.45 4.36 16.17
CA GLN A 12 15.01 5.61 15.67
C GLN A 12 14.04 6.76 15.96
N GLU A 13 14.54 7.81 16.60
CA GLU A 13 13.75 9.03 16.81
C GLU A 13 13.40 9.67 15.46
N GLY A 14 12.14 10.10 15.30
CA GLY A 14 11.69 10.86 14.12
C GLY A 14 10.87 10.10 13.08
N LEU A 15 10.45 8.85 13.34
CA LEU A 15 9.50 8.16 12.43
C LEU A 15 8.11 8.83 12.47
N PRO A 16 7.41 8.94 11.32
CA PRO A 16 6.08 9.51 11.27
C PRO A 16 5.08 8.62 12.02
N ALA A 17 4.04 9.24 12.60
CA ALA A 17 2.90 8.53 13.15
C ALA A 17 2.04 7.95 12.03
N THR A 18 1.48 6.75 12.23
CA THR A 18 0.42 6.24 11.35
C THR A 18 -0.86 7.04 11.52
N SER A 19 -1.52 7.34 10.41
CA SER A 19 -2.92 7.73 10.42
C SER A 19 -3.82 6.50 10.55
N HIS A 20 -4.91 6.63 11.29
CA HIS A 20 -5.83 5.54 11.58
C HIS A 20 -7.24 5.85 11.06
N ILE A 21 -7.97 4.82 10.62
CA ILE A 21 -9.36 4.86 10.18
C ILE A 21 -10.15 3.93 11.10
N ASP A 22 -11.05 4.49 11.92
CA ASP A 22 -11.70 3.74 12.99
C ASP A 22 -12.77 2.75 12.51
N THR A 23 -13.37 2.98 11.33
CA THR A 23 -14.48 2.16 10.84
C THR A 23 -14.42 1.84 9.34
N GLU A 24 -15.08 0.75 8.93
CA GLU A 24 -15.27 0.45 7.49
C GLU A 24 -15.98 1.60 6.75
N THR A 25 -16.91 2.31 7.41
CA THR A 25 -17.58 3.47 6.83
C THR A 25 -16.60 4.60 6.55
N ASP A 26 -15.73 4.92 7.50
CA ASP A 26 -14.69 5.94 7.34
C ASP A 26 -13.69 5.56 6.26
N TYR A 27 -13.40 4.27 6.11
CA TYR A 27 -12.60 3.77 5.00
C TYR A 27 -13.25 4.07 3.64
N TYR A 28 -14.56 3.85 3.50
CA TYR A 28 -15.27 4.18 2.26
C TYR A 28 -15.34 5.69 2.00
N LEU A 29 -15.42 6.50 3.05
CA LEU A 29 -15.33 7.97 2.93
C LEU A 29 -13.94 8.40 2.49
N TRP A 30 -12.89 7.90 3.14
CA TRP A 30 -11.51 8.10 2.75
C TRP A 30 -11.27 7.71 1.29
N TRP A 31 -11.80 6.56 0.85
CA TRP A 31 -11.69 6.12 -0.54
C TRP A 31 -12.31 7.15 -1.50
N LYS A 32 -13.49 7.68 -1.19
CA LYS A 32 -14.14 8.71 -2.01
C LYS A 32 -13.29 9.98 -2.09
N ASP A 33 -12.67 10.37 -0.98
CA ASP A 33 -11.77 11.53 -0.96
C ASP A 33 -10.51 11.30 -1.80
N MET A 34 -9.94 10.10 -1.77
CA MET A 34 -8.81 9.72 -2.62
C MET A 34 -9.17 9.79 -4.11
N VAL A 35 -10.34 9.28 -4.50
CA VAL A 35 -10.85 9.37 -5.88
C VAL A 35 -11.03 10.82 -6.32
N LYS A 36 -11.55 11.68 -5.44
CA LYS A 36 -11.71 13.11 -5.72
C LYS A 36 -10.38 13.83 -5.86
N LYS A 37 -9.38 13.47 -5.04
CA LYS A 37 -8.05 14.10 -5.01
C LYS A 37 -7.15 13.60 -6.14
N TYR A 38 -7.28 12.32 -6.50
CA TYR A 38 -6.38 11.61 -7.42
C TYR A 38 -7.15 10.75 -8.44
N PRO A 39 -8.03 11.33 -9.27
CA PRO A 39 -8.86 10.55 -10.18
C PRO A 39 -8.01 9.78 -11.21
N ALA A 40 -8.38 8.53 -11.47
CA ALA A 40 -7.66 7.70 -12.44
C ALA A 40 -7.81 8.17 -13.91
N SER A 41 -8.91 8.85 -14.24
CA SER A 41 -9.17 9.47 -15.54
C SER A 41 -10.14 10.64 -15.42
N GLU A 42 -10.25 11.48 -16.44
CA GLU A 42 -11.29 12.51 -16.51
C GLU A 42 -12.69 11.87 -16.58
N GLY A 43 -13.51 12.08 -15.54
CA GLY A 43 -14.83 11.48 -15.38
C GLY A 43 -14.97 10.75 -14.05
N ASN A 44 -16.22 10.57 -13.57
CA ASN A 44 -16.55 9.87 -12.32
C ASN A 44 -16.11 8.40 -12.35
N THR A 45 -14.83 8.15 -12.08
CA THR A 45 -14.30 6.82 -11.81
C THR A 45 -14.42 6.54 -10.32
N THR A 46 -14.48 5.26 -9.95
CA THR A 46 -14.41 4.83 -8.55
C THR A 46 -12.99 4.56 -8.10
N ASP A 47 -12.01 4.77 -8.98
CA ASP A 47 -10.63 4.35 -8.84
C ASP A 47 -9.75 5.60 -8.67
N PHE A 48 -8.59 5.42 -8.06
CA PHE A 48 -7.63 6.51 -7.93
C PHE A 48 -6.22 6.07 -8.36
N VAL A 49 -5.39 7.03 -8.75
CA VAL A 49 -4.02 6.78 -9.18
C VAL A 49 -3.05 7.59 -8.34
N LEU A 50 -2.07 6.92 -7.74
CA LEU A 50 -0.95 7.59 -7.08
C LEU A 50 0.31 7.44 -7.91
N GLN A 51 1.11 8.49 -7.97
CA GLN A 51 2.43 8.44 -8.58
C GLN A 51 3.49 8.25 -7.52
N ASP A 52 4.39 7.31 -7.73
CA ASP A 52 5.57 7.19 -6.90
C ASP A 52 6.60 8.30 -7.22
N LYS A 53 7.65 8.39 -6.41
CA LYS A 53 8.72 9.39 -6.58
C LYS A 53 9.47 9.31 -7.93
N ASN A 54 9.36 8.20 -8.63
CA ASN A 54 9.99 7.98 -9.94
C ASN A 54 8.99 8.25 -11.09
N GLY A 55 7.79 8.74 -10.79
CA GLY A 55 6.75 9.04 -11.76
C GLY A 55 5.96 7.81 -12.23
N VAL A 56 6.08 6.66 -11.55
CA VAL A 56 5.28 5.47 -11.88
C VAL A 56 3.86 5.65 -11.36
N SER A 57 2.90 5.71 -12.27
CA SER A 57 1.47 5.77 -11.95
C SER A 57 0.95 4.39 -11.53
N ILE A 58 0.39 4.30 -10.32
CA ILE A 58 -0.12 3.07 -9.71
C ILE A 58 -1.63 3.20 -9.54
N LEU A 59 -2.38 2.29 -10.16
CA LEU A 59 -3.83 2.22 -10.07
C LEU A 59 -4.29 1.51 -8.80
N PHE A 60 -5.25 2.12 -8.10
CA PHE A 60 -5.99 1.55 -6.98
C PHE A 60 -7.45 1.38 -7.41
N ASP A 61 -7.83 0.13 -7.66
CA ASP A 61 -9.12 -0.22 -8.27
C ASP A 61 -10.22 -0.48 -7.23
N ALA A 62 -11.42 -0.02 -7.57
CA ALA A 62 -12.65 -0.24 -6.80
C ALA A 62 -13.69 -1.06 -7.57
N THR A 63 -13.52 -1.26 -8.88
CA THR A 63 -14.44 -2.04 -9.71
C THR A 63 -13.71 -2.99 -10.65
N PRO A 64 -14.30 -4.15 -10.98
CA PRO A 64 -13.64 -5.13 -11.83
C PRO A 64 -13.55 -4.66 -13.29
N ASP A 65 -12.36 -4.77 -13.86
CA ASP A 65 -12.24 -4.99 -15.30
C ASP A 65 -12.67 -6.45 -15.59
N LYS A 66 -13.38 -6.68 -16.71
CA LYS A 66 -14.13 -7.92 -17.01
C LYS A 66 -13.28 -9.21 -17.11
N ARG A 67 -11.98 -9.17 -16.79
CA ARG A 67 -10.98 -10.18 -17.16
C ARG A 67 -10.26 -10.90 -16.01
N LYS A 68 -10.36 -10.48 -14.74
CA LYS A 68 -9.71 -11.22 -13.62
C LYS A 68 -10.58 -11.24 -12.35
N ALA A 69 -10.81 -12.45 -11.82
CA ALA A 69 -11.57 -12.73 -10.59
C ALA A 69 -10.75 -12.54 -9.30
N THR A 70 -9.66 -11.76 -9.35
CA THR A 70 -8.90 -11.37 -8.17
C THR A 70 -9.64 -10.23 -7.47
N THR A 71 -9.87 -10.35 -6.16
CA THR A 71 -10.46 -9.29 -5.33
C THR A 71 -9.68 -8.00 -5.54
N TYR A 72 -10.35 -6.95 -6.03
CA TYR A 72 -9.77 -5.61 -6.29
C TYR A 72 -9.28 -4.99 -4.98
N PHE A 73 -8.36 -4.02 -5.08
CA PHE A 73 -7.65 -3.49 -3.92
C PHE A 73 -8.62 -3.03 -2.83
N LYS A 74 -9.63 -2.24 -3.22
CA LYS A 74 -10.61 -1.68 -2.27
C LYS A 74 -11.23 -2.74 -1.36
N ASP A 75 -11.82 -3.78 -1.95
CA ASP A 75 -12.50 -4.81 -1.17
C ASP A 75 -11.52 -5.81 -0.57
N HIS A 76 -10.35 -5.98 -1.16
CA HIS A 76 -9.32 -6.83 -0.59
C HIS A 76 -8.81 -6.28 0.75
N ILE A 77 -8.79 -4.95 0.93
CA ILE A 77 -8.45 -4.33 2.22
C ILE A 77 -9.50 -4.68 3.29
N ILE A 78 -10.79 -4.58 2.96
CA ILE A 78 -11.88 -4.87 3.90
C ILE A 78 -12.05 -6.36 4.18
N ALA A 79 -11.88 -7.22 3.16
CA ALA A 79 -12.06 -8.67 3.29
C ALA A 79 -11.11 -9.29 4.32
N LYS A 80 -9.99 -8.63 4.63
CA LYS A 80 -8.96 -9.08 5.57
C LYS A 80 -9.25 -8.61 6.99
N LYS A 81 -10.44 -8.94 7.49
CA LYS A 81 -10.97 -8.50 8.79
C LYS A 81 -10.06 -8.79 9.98
N VAL A 82 -9.41 -9.95 9.99
CA VAL A 82 -8.48 -10.36 11.08
C VAL A 82 -7.27 -9.42 11.18
N GLU A 83 -6.84 -8.84 10.06
CA GLU A 83 -5.69 -7.95 9.98
C GLU A 83 -6.09 -6.46 10.00
N ALA A 84 -7.39 -6.19 10.08
CA ALA A 84 -8.00 -4.86 10.10
C ALA A 84 -7.36 -3.87 9.11
N ARG A 85 -7.09 -4.31 7.86
CA ARG A 85 -6.24 -3.54 6.95
C ARG A 85 -6.77 -2.16 6.58
N HIS A 86 -8.08 -1.96 6.71
CA HIS A 86 -8.75 -0.69 6.49
C HIS A 86 -8.26 0.38 7.48
N GLU A 87 -7.91 -0.02 8.70
CA GLU A 87 -7.48 0.89 9.78
C GLU A 87 -6.27 1.73 9.41
N TYR A 88 -5.38 1.23 8.56
CA TYR A 88 -4.17 1.95 8.17
C TYR A 88 -4.14 2.31 6.69
N ALA A 89 -5.28 2.22 5.99
CA ALA A 89 -5.39 2.59 4.58
C ALA A 89 -5.06 4.07 4.32
N ALA A 90 -5.32 4.96 5.29
CA ALA A 90 -4.94 6.37 5.21
C ALA A 90 -3.44 6.60 4.95
N ASN A 91 -2.59 5.62 5.25
CA ASN A 91 -1.15 5.70 5.05
C ASN A 91 -0.71 5.37 3.60
N ILE A 92 -1.61 4.88 2.74
CA ILE A 92 -1.27 4.46 1.36
C ILE A 92 -0.58 5.58 0.58
N GLU A 93 -1.10 6.81 0.66
CA GLU A 93 -0.51 7.96 -0.04
C GLU A 93 0.96 8.13 0.34
N ALA A 94 1.27 8.11 1.63
CA ALA A 94 2.62 8.24 2.14
C ALA A 94 3.50 7.04 1.78
N ILE A 95 2.97 5.81 1.85
CA ILE A 95 3.70 4.59 1.48
C ILE A 95 4.13 4.63 0.02
N ILE A 96 3.30 5.16 -0.88
CA ILE A 96 3.59 5.19 -2.32
C ILE A 96 4.48 6.37 -2.70
N THR A 97 4.11 7.57 -2.27
CA THR A 97 4.80 8.81 -2.67
C THR A 97 6.12 9.02 -1.95
N GLN A 98 6.26 8.45 -0.75
CA GLN A 98 7.41 8.63 0.15
C GLN A 98 7.85 7.28 0.76
N ALA A 99 7.92 6.24 -0.07
CA ALA A 99 8.46 4.94 0.33
C ALA A 99 9.91 5.09 0.81
N ASP A 100 10.24 4.45 1.93
CA ASP A 100 11.61 4.35 2.42
C ASP A 100 12.40 3.30 1.62
N GLU A 101 11.71 2.23 1.19
CA GLU A 101 12.30 1.18 0.36
C GLU A 101 11.32 0.77 -0.74
N VAL A 102 11.81 0.65 -1.97
CA VAL A 102 11.05 0.05 -3.08
C VAL A 102 11.83 -1.15 -3.61
N TRP A 103 11.27 -2.34 -3.45
CA TRP A 103 11.86 -3.59 -3.92
C TRP A 103 11.10 -4.12 -5.12
N TYR A 104 11.83 -4.62 -6.11
CA TYR A 104 11.25 -5.25 -7.28
C TYR A 104 11.72 -6.70 -7.40
N ASN A 105 10.76 -7.62 -7.53
CA ASN A 105 11.01 -8.94 -8.09
C ASN A 105 10.39 -8.98 -9.50
N ALA A 106 10.70 -10.00 -10.31
CA ALA A 106 10.35 -10.06 -11.74
C ALA A 106 8.89 -9.68 -12.11
N THR A 107 7.94 -9.75 -11.17
CA THR A 107 6.52 -9.46 -11.39
C THR A 107 5.91 -8.41 -10.46
N GLU A 108 6.55 -8.09 -9.33
CA GLU A 108 5.96 -7.28 -8.26
C GLU A 108 6.93 -6.22 -7.72
N TRP A 109 6.44 -5.00 -7.56
CA TRP A 109 7.02 -4.00 -6.69
C TRP A 109 6.43 -4.08 -5.28
N LYS A 110 7.28 -3.75 -4.30
CA LYS A 110 6.96 -3.73 -2.88
C LYS A 110 7.40 -2.37 -2.38
N TYR A 111 6.43 -1.52 -2.05
CA TYR A 111 6.65 -0.19 -1.49
C TYR A 111 6.58 -0.31 0.02
N LEU A 112 7.67 -0.05 0.73
CA LEU A 112 7.74 -0.16 2.18
C LEU A 112 7.96 1.20 2.82
N LYS A 113 7.26 1.44 3.93
CA LYS A 113 7.42 2.63 4.75
C LYS A 113 7.41 2.30 6.23
N TYR A 114 8.37 2.85 6.96
CA TYR A 114 8.46 2.78 8.41
C TYR A 114 7.64 3.89 9.04
N PHE A 115 6.84 3.51 10.01
CA PHE A 115 6.13 4.38 10.91
C PHE A 115 6.54 4.05 12.35
N ASN A 116 6.18 4.92 13.29
CA ASN A 116 6.50 4.75 14.71
C ASN A 116 5.98 3.43 15.32
N ASP A 117 4.94 2.83 14.74
CA ASP A 117 4.29 1.62 15.24
C ASP A 117 4.64 0.36 14.43
N GLY A 118 5.38 0.49 13.32
CA GLY A 118 5.74 -0.65 12.48
C GLY A 118 6.14 -0.33 11.04
N LEU A 119 6.37 -1.40 10.28
CA LEU A 119 6.67 -1.34 8.85
C LEU A 119 5.43 -1.75 8.07
N TYR A 120 5.05 -0.97 7.06
CA TYR A 120 3.92 -1.26 6.20
C TYR A 120 4.37 -1.46 4.77
N VAL A 121 3.68 -2.32 4.04
CA VAL A 121 3.97 -2.59 2.63
C VAL A 121 2.72 -2.43 1.77
N VAL A 122 2.88 -1.85 0.59
CA VAL A 122 1.94 -1.96 -0.52
C VAL A 122 2.60 -2.80 -1.62
N ILE A 123 1.90 -3.85 -2.06
CA ILE A 123 2.33 -4.73 -3.15
C ILE A 123 1.66 -4.26 -4.43
N VAL A 124 2.46 -4.12 -5.48
CA VAL A 124 2.05 -3.61 -6.78
C VAL A 124 2.53 -4.58 -7.85
N GLU A 125 1.66 -4.95 -8.77
CA GLU A 125 1.99 -5.84 -9.88
C GLU A 125 2.06 -5.08 -11.20
N LYS A 126 2.95 -5.53 -12.10
CA LYS A 126 3.00 -5.07 -13.49
C LYS A 126 2.46 -6.15 -14.43
N ASP A 127 1.24 -5.95 -14.90
CA ASP A 127 0.75 -6.63 -16.10
C ASP A 127 0.75 -5.62 -17.27
N ASN A 128 -0.44 -5.26 -17.77
CA ASN A 128 -0.65 -4.20 -18.76
C ASN A 128 -0.69 -2.79 -18.14
N VAL A 129 -1.10 -2.73 -16.87
CA VAL A 129 -1.18 -1.51 -16.05
C VAL A 129 -0.50 -1.82 -14.72
N VAL A 130 0.19 -0.83 -14.15
CA VAL A 130 0.76 -0.93 -12.81
C VAL A 130 -0.36 -0.74 -11.79
N ARG A 131 -0.65 -1.74 -10.98
CA ARG A 131 -1.78 -1.72 -10.03
C ARG A 131 -1.41 -2.22 -8.65
N ALA A 132 -2.00 -1.62 -7.63
CA ALA A 132 -1.89 -2.11 -6.26
C ALA A 132 -2.74 -3.36 -6.09
N VAL A 133 -2.19 -4.38 -5.43
CA VAL A 133 -2.85 -5.66 -5.17
C VAL A 133 -3.29 -5.76 -3.73
N THR A 134 -2.43 -5.33 -2.80
CA THR A 134 -2.71 -5.41 -1.38
C THR A 134 -1.82 -4.47 -0.59
N MET A 135 -2.22 -4.16 0.63
CA MET A 135 -1.35 -3.64 1.67
C MET A 135 -1.40 -4.52 2.92
N TYR A 136 -0.38 -4.45 3.78
CA TYR A 136 -0.43 -5.00 5.14
C TYR A 136 0.71 -4.48 6.02
N LYS A 137 0.55 -4.62 7.34
CA LYS A 137 1.63 -4.42 8.32
C LYS A 137 2.57 -5.63 8.30
N VAL A 138 3.87 -5.38 8.16
CA VAL A 138 4.90 -6.40 7.97
C VAL A 138 5.24 -7.05 9.31
N ASP A 139 5.01 -8.36 9.41
CA ASP A 139 5.51 -9.18 10.50
C ASP A 139 6.99 -9.57 10.31
N ALA A 140 7.56 -10.18 11.35
CA ALA A 140 8.94 -10.61 11.37
C ALA A 140 9.28 -11.69 10.32
N GLU A 141 8.31 -12.53 9.96
CA GLU A 141 8.51 -13.64 9.01
C GLU A 141 8.55 -13.13 7.56
N ASN A 142 7.76 -12.10 7.27
CA ASN A 142 7.64 -11.50 5.96
C ASN A 142 8.72 -10.45 5.70
N TYR A 143 9.33 -9.88 6.74
CA TYR A 143 10.37 -8.86 6.63
C TYR A 143 11.49 -9.20 5.62
N PHE A 144 12.02 -10.42 5.66
CA PHE A 144 13.07 -10.84 4.71
C PHE A 144 12.53 -11.24 3.34
N LYS A 145 11.32 -11.81 3.28
CA LYS A 145 10.70 -12.23 2.02
C LYS A 145 10.45 -11.01 1.12
N LEU A 146 10.07 -9.89 1.72
CA LEU A 146 9.81 -8.63 1.00
C LEU A 146 11.05 -8.02 0.35
N ARG A 147 12.25 -8.36 0.84
CA ARG A 147 13.54 -7.84 0.33
C ARG A 147 14.25 -8.80 -0.61
N LYS A 148 13.52 -9.78 -1.15
CA LYS A 148 14.03 -10.64 -2.22
C LYS A 148 13.81 -9.94 -3.56
N GLY A 149 14.90 -9.59 -4.22
CA GLY A 149 14.89 -8.91 -5.51
C GLY A 149 15.91 -7.77 -5.58
N VAL A 150 15.61 -6.78 -6.42
CA VAL A 150 16.44 -5.60 -6.61
C VAL A 150 15.84 -4.42 -5.84
N LEU A 151 16.67 -3.72 -5.07
CA LEU A 151 16.29 -2.45 -4.46
C LEU A 151 16.35 -1.35 -5.53
N ILE A 152 15.22 -0.71 -5.81
CA ILE A 152 15.07 0.31 -6.86
C ILE A 152 15.46 1.72 -6.37
N LYS A 153 15.64 1.86 -5.05
CA LYS A 153 15.84 3.13 -4.31
C LYS A 153 14.65 4.05 -4.41
#